data_AF-A0A3N5RTG4-F1
#
_entry.id   AF-A0A3N5RTG4-F1
#
_cell.length_a   1.000
_cell.length_b   1.000
_cell.length_c   1.000
_cell.angle_alpha   90.00
_cell.angle_beta   90.00
_cell.angle_gamma   90.00
#
_symmetry.space_group_name_H-M   'P 1'
#
loop_
_entity.id
_entity.type
_entity.pdbx_description
1 polymer ?
#
loop_
_entity_poly.entity_id
_entity_poly.type
_entity_poly.pdbx_seq_one_letter_code
_entity_poly.pdbx_strand_id
1 'polypeptide(L)'
;MEQADYPYAQTKLAQLKADYQVDILADWGDDGGNWRPGSWIKAELDRLENAICLMAGVMGGNEGFVRNLGGVTVRKADIGHHAGEALSHRVSFSTKRTFSAWTVVHEFGHAWDANHGWRLSRLLEKYTGGFTSPPLSLLKRLLRLSDSGVFNSEKKPGRYGRRAGCNQAGYFYGDRPSGSNWNFNRVEDFAESVAMYIGWERGNDLSDHAHKRITRYQLQNLVEDPLFHVIDNWTDYASCFYPENGDYTKTKRWQFVDDLLNGKLKIPG
;
A
#
# COMPACT_ATOMS: atom_id res chain seq x y z
N MET A 1 -14.36 13.81 -15.72
CA MET A 1 -13.98 13.37 -17.09
C MET A 1 -14.69 14.24 -18.12
N GLU A 2 -14.04 14.58 -19.23
CA GLU A 2 -14.70 15.33 -20.31
C GLU A 2 -15.57 14.41 -21.20
N GLN A 3 -16.60 14.95 -21.84
CA GLN A 3 -17.50 14.15 -22.70
C GLN A 3 -16.74 13.45 -23.84
N ALA A 4 -15.71 14.10 -24.38
CA ALA A 4 -14.86 13.55 -25.42
C ALA A 4 -14.06 12.31 -24.97
N ASP A 5 -13.82 12.14 -23.67
CA ASP A 5 -13.08 10.99 -23.13
C ASP A 5 -13.98 9.77 -22.87
N TYR A 6 -15.32 9.92 -22.96
CA TYR A 6 -16.26 8.85 -22.63
C TYR A 6 -16.03 7.55 -23.43
N PRO A 7 -15.86 7.57 -24.77
CA PRO A 7 -15.58 6.34 -25.53
C PRO A 7 -14.28 5.65 -25.11
N TYR A 8 -13.27 6.44 -24.77
CA TYR A 8 -12.00 5.93 -24.25
C TYR A 8 -12.23 5.23 -22.89
N ALA A 9 -12.98 5.84 -21.97
CA ALA A 9 -13.28 5.26 -20.67
C ALA A 9 -14.08 3.96 -20.79
N GLN A 10 -15.08 3.90 -21.67
CA GLN A 10 -15.86 2.68 -21.91
C GLN A 10 -14.98 1.52 -22.40
N THR A 11 -14.06 1.80 -23.33
CA THR A 11 -13.07 0.81 -23.79
C THR A 11 -12.21 0.29 -22.64
N LYS A 12 -11.68 1.20 -21.81
CA LYS A 12 -10.85 0.81 -20.65
C LYS A 12 -11.62 0.00 -19.62
N LEU A 13 -12.87 0.35 -19.34
CA LEU A 13 -13.73 -0.40 -18.43
C LEU A 13 -13.99 -1.82 -18.94
N ALA A 14 -14.33 -1.95 -20.23
CA ALA A 14 -14.55 -3.25 -20.84
C ALA A 14 -13.29 -4.12 -20.77
N GLN A 15 -12.12 -3.53 -21.06
CA GLN A 15 -10.83 -4.23 -20.97
C GLN A 15 -10.51 -4.67 -19.53
N LEU A 16 -10.61 -3.76 -18.55
CA LEU A 16 -10.35 -4.08 -17.15
C LEU A 16 -11.27 -5.17 -16.60
N LYS A 17 -12.54 -5.16 -17.03
CA LYS A 17 -13.50 -6.20 -16.67
C LYS A 17 -13.16 -7.54 -17.32
N ALA A 18 -12.88 -7.55 -18.62
CA ALA A 18 -12.60 -8.76 -19.38
C ALA A 18 -11.29 -9.43 -18.95
N ASP A 19 -10.23 -8.63 -18.78
CA ASP A 19 -8.88 -9.13 -18.54
C ASP A 19 -8.64 -9.45 -17.05
N TYR A 20 -9.17 -8.63 -16.14
CA TYR A 20 -8.80 -8.68 -14.72
C TYR A 20 -9.98 -8.86 -13.76
N GLN A 21 -11.22 -8.95 -14.27
CA GLN A 21 -12.45 -8.93 -13.47
C GLN A 21 -12.51 -7.71 -12.54
N VAL A 22 -12.03 -6.56 -13.03
CA VAL A 22 -12.08 -5.30 -12.32
C VAL A 22 -13.26 -4.47 -12.82
N ASP A 23 -14.26 -4.32 -11.95
CA ASP A 23 -15.47 -3.55 -12.23
C ASP A 23 -15.31 -2.12 -11.71
N ILE A 24 -15.29 -1.13 -12.59
CA ILE A 24 -15.23 0.28 -12.17
C ILE A 24 -16.65 0.82 -12.04
N LEU A 25 -17.00 1.35 -10.87
CA LEU A 25 -18.19 2.17 -10.67
C LEU A 25 -17.97 3.52 -11.35
N ALA A 26 -18.46 3.57 -12.58
CA ALA A 26 -18.52 4.72 -13.44
C ALA A 26 -19.34 5.85 -12.81
N ASP A 27 -18.77 7.06 -12.80
CA ASP A 27 -19.50 8.29 -12.51
C ASP A 27 -19.23 9.39 -13.54
N TRP A 28 -18.89 8.98 -14.78
CA TRP A 28 -18.29 9.82 -15.84
C TRP A 28 -19.03 11.12 -16.14
N GLY A 29 -20.32 11.21 -15.82
CA GLY A 29 -21.05 12.46 -15.87
C GLY A 29 -22.38 12.48 -16.61
N ASP A 30 -22.83 11.35 -17.14
CA ASP A 30 -24.09 11.29 -17.87
C ASP A 30 -25.27 11.19 -16.91
N ASP A 31 -26.00 12.29 -16.75
CA ASP A 31 -27.25 12.39 -15.98
C ASP A 31 -28.44 12.51 -16.95
N GLY A 32 -28.66 11.44 -17.72
CA GLY A 32 -29.80 11.35 -18.65
C GLY A 32 -29.71 12.32 -19.83
N GLY A 33 -28.52 12.46 -20.43
CA GLY A 33 -28.28 13.34 -21.58
C GLY A 33 -27.73 14.73 -21.25
N ASN A 34 -27.63 15.07 -19.95
CA ASN A 34 -26.92 16.25 -19.49
C ASN A 34 -25.53 15.86 -18.97
N TRP A 35 -24.48 16.26 -19.68
CA TRP A 35 -23.11 15.95 -19.27
C TRP A 35 -22.64 16.86 -18.13
N ARG A 36 -22.15 16.26 -17.05
CA ARG A 36 -21.48 16.93 -15.91
C ARG A 36 -20.20 16.19 -15.58
N PRO A 37 -19.00 16.80 -15.61
CA PRO A 37 -17.76 16.05 -15.40
C PRO A 37 -17.77 15.17 -14.14
N GLY A 38 -17.58 13.85 -14.33
CA GLY A 38 -17.45 12.87 -13.26
C GLY A 38 -16.19 13.04 -12.41
N SER A 39 -16.09 12.27 -11.31
CA SER A 39 -14.96 12.38 -10.37
C SER A 39 -13.68 11.73 -10.88
N TRP A 40 -13.79 10.83 -11.86
CA TRP A 40 -12.65 10.26 -12.54
C TRP A 40 -12.06 11.19 -13.60
N ILE A 41 -10.75 11.10 -13.79
CA ILE A 41 -10.05 11.71 -14.94
C ILE A 41 -9.33 10.65 -15.77
N LYS A 42 -9.08 10.96 -17.04
CA LYS A 42 -8.43 10.04 -17.99
C LYS A 42 -7.12 9.46 -17.47
N ALA A 43 -6.24 10.32 -16.95
CA ALA A 43 -4.94 9.91 -16.42
C ALA A 43 -5.02 8.96 -15.21
N GLU A 44 -6.11 8.98 -14.45
CA GLU A 44 -6.35 8.02 -13.36
C GLU A 44 -6.72 6.63 -13.89
N LEU A 45 -7.46 6.55 -15.00
CA LEU A 45 -7.78 5.29 -15.66
C LEU A 45 -6.52 4.64 -16.25
N ASP A 46 -5.72 5.41 -16.99
CA ASP A 46 -4.43 4.93 -17.53
C ASP A 46 -3.56 4.39 -16.38
N ARG A 47 -3.47 5.12 -15.27
CA ARG A 47 -2.67 4.72 -14.10
C ARG A 47 -3.20 3.48 -13.40
N LEU A 48 -4.52 3.37 -13.24
CA LEU A 48 -5.17 2.21 -12.64
C LEU A 48 -4.88 0.95 -13.47
N GLU A 49 -5.10 1.02 -14.78
CA GLU A 49 -4.84 -0.08 -15.70
C GLU A 49 -3.36 -0.47 -15.73
N ASN A 50 -2.45 0.49 -15.85
CA ASN A 50 -1.01 0.21 -15.87
C ASN A 50 -0.56 -0.47 -14.57
N ALA A 51 -1.03 0.00 -13.41
CA ALA A 51 -0.70 -0.62 -12.12
C ALA A 51 -1.28 -2.04 -11.98
N ILE A 52 -2.51 -2.28 -12.46
CA ILE A 52 -3.12 -3.62 -12.48
C ILE A 52 -2.36 -4.54 -13.43
N CYS A 53 -1.98 -4.09 -14.61
CA CYS A 53 -1.18 -4.85 -15.58
C CYS A 53 0.17 -5.28 -14.98
N LEU A 54 0.86 -4.37 -14.28
CA LEU A 54 2.10 -4.69 -13.56
C LEU A 54 1.87 -5.74 -12.47
N MET A 55 0.84 -5.56 -11.65
CA MET A 55 0.49 -6.49 -10.58
C MET A 55 0.13 -7.87 -11.14
N ALA A 56 -0.65 -7.93 -12.21
CA ALA A 56 -1.02 -9.17 -12.89
C ALA A 56 0.20 -9.88 -13.48
N GLY A 57 1.12 -9.15 -14.13
CA GLY A 57 2.37 -9.72 -14.63
C GLY A 57 3.19 -10.39 -13.53
N VAL A 58 3.25 -9.78 -12.35
CA VAL A 58 3.91 -10.34 -11.16
C VAL A 58 3.17 -11.55 -10.57
N MET A 59 1.84 -11.59 -10.70
CA MET A 59 0.99 -12.69 -10.24
C MET A 59 0.92 -13.88 -11.21
N GLY A 60 1.71 -13.88 -12.28
CA GLY A 60 1.68 -14.94 -13.30
C GLY A 60 0.63 -14.72 -14.39
N GLY A 61 0.28 -13.46 -14.66
CA GLY A 61 -0.69 -13.04 -15.66
C GLY A 61 -2.11 -12.82 -15.11
N ASN A 62 -3.04 -12.56 -16.02
CA ASN A 62 -4.43 -12.21 -15.74
C ASN A 62 -5.14 -13.24 -14.86
N GLU A 63 -4.99 -14.53 -15.16
CA GLU A 63 -5.59 -15.62 -14.37
C GLU A 63 -5.04 -15.65 -12.94
N GLY A 64 -3.74 -15.39 -12.78
CA GLY A 64 -3.10 -15.32 -11.47
C GLY A 64 -3.63 -14.14 -10.65
N PHE A 65 -3.81 -12.98 -11.28
CA PHE A 65 -4.46 -11.82 -10.66
C PHE A 65 -5.87 -12.14 -10.18
N VAL A 66 -6.71 -12.65 -11.09
CA VAL A 66 -8.11 -13.01 -10.80
C VAL A 66 -8.20 -14.06 -9.70
N ARG A 67 -7.35 -15.10 -9.73
CA ARG A 67 -7.34 -16.15 -8.71
C ARG A 67 -7.01 -15.60 -7.32
N ASN A 68 -6.12 -14.62 -7.23
CA ASN A 68 -5.71 -14.04 -5.94
C ASN A 68 -6.71 -13.01 -5.41
N LEU A 69 -7.38 -12.27 -6.29
CA LEU A 69 -8.27 -11.15 -5.91
C LEU A 69 -9.77 -11.45 -6.06
N GLY A 70 -10.17 -12.53 -6.72
CA GLY A 70 -11.56 -12.93 -6.89
C GLY A 70 -12.46 -11.85 -7.50
N GLY A 71 -11.92 -11.01 -8.39
CA GLY A 71 -12.58 -9.81 -8.90
C GLY A 71 -12.65 -8.67 -7.89
N VAL A 72 -12.57 -7.43 -8.38
CA VAL A 72 -12.54 -6.23 -7.53
C VAL A 72 -13.43 -5.14 -8.12
N THR A 73 -14.34 -4.61 -7.30
CA THR A 73 -15.06 -3.39 -7.64
C THR A 73 -14.25 -2.16 -7.21
N VAL A 74 -13.92 -1.29 -8.16
CA VAL A 74 -13.19 -0.04 -7.93
C VAL A 74 -14.14 1.14 -8.02
N ARG A 75 -14.05 2.09 -7.09
CA ARG A 75 -14.87 3.32 -7.12
C ARG A 75 -14.08 4.54 -6.67
N LYS A 76 -14.64 5.71 -6.92
CA LYS A 76 -14.25 6.95 -6.25
C LYS A 76 -15.23 7.23 -5.10
N ALA A 77 -14.73 7.68 -3.96
CA ALA A 77 -15.54 8.04 -2.80
C ALA A 77 -14.88 9.16 -1.97
N ASP A 78 -15.68 9.90 -1.18
CA ASP A 78 -15.13 10.78 -0.15
C ASP A 78 -14.73 9.95 1.08
N ILE A 79 -13.44 9.61 1.14
CA ILE A 79 -12.82 8.84 2.23
C ILE A 79 -11.95 9.74 3.13
N GLY A 80 -12.30 11.02 3.22
CA GLY A 80 -11.59 11.99 4.07
C GLY A 80 -10.17 12.30 3.57
N HIS A 81 -9.17 12.08 4.42
CA HIS A 81 -7.77 12.40 4.11
C HIS A 81 -6.98 11.25 3.47
N HIS A 82 -7.56 10.06 3.38
CA HIS A 82 -6.94 8.88 2.78
C HIS A 82 -6.93 9.01 1.25
N ALA A 83 -5.89 8.47 0.61
CA ALA A 83 -5.82 8.39 -0.85
C ALA A 83 -6.63 7.20 -1.39
N GLY A 84 -6.71 6.12 -0.61
CA GLY A 84 -7.51 4.95 -0.87
C GLY A 84 -7.99 4.25 0.42
N GLU A 85 -8.94 3.35 0.25
CA GLU A 85 -9.43 2.40 1.25
C GLU A 85 -9.86 1.11 0.53
N ALA A 86 -9.56 -0.05 1.10
CA ALA A 86 -9.94 -1.33 0.52
C ALA A 86 -10.55 -2.30 1.53
N LEU A 87 -11.48 -3.12 1.02
CA LEU A 87 -12.08 -4.27 1.69
C LEU A 87 -12.06 -5.45 0.71
N SER A 88 -12.59 -6.60 1.15
CA SER A 88 -12.77 -7.76 0.27
C SER A 88 -13.57 -7.37 -0.96
N HIS A 89 -13.02 -7.70 -2.14
CA HIS A 89 -13.57 -7.39 -3.47
C HIS A 89 -13.86 -5.90 -3.74
N ARG A 90 -13.30 -4.96 -2.96
CA ARG A 90 -13.59 -3.53 -3.13
C ARG A 90 -12.39 -2.64 -2.86
N VAL A 91 -12.15 -1.72 -3.79
CA VAL A 91 -11.18 -0.62 -3.64
C VAL A 91 -11.89 0.71 -3.86
N SER A 92 -11.66 1.67 -2.98
CA SER A 92 -12.18 3.03 -3.09
C SER A 92 -11.01 4.01 -3.14
N PHE A 93 -10.96 4.87 -4.16
CA PHE A 93 -10.01 5.98 -4.24
C PHE A 93 -10.68 7.30 -3.88
N SER A 94 -9.92 8.26 -3.36
CA SER A 94 -10.44 9.56 -2.95
C SER A 94 -10.99 10.36 -4.13
N THR A 95 -12.16 11.00 -3.97
CA THR A 95 -12.65 12.04 -4.90
C THR A 95 -11.90 13.37 -4.76
N LYS A 96 -11.21 13.60 -3.63
CA LYS A 96 -10.58 14.89 -3.29
C LYS A 96 -9.18 15.08 -3.88
N ARG A 97 -8.55 14.00 -4.37
CA ARG A 97 -7.19 14.02 -4.90
C ARG A 97 -6.99 12.91 -5.92
N THR A 98 -5.95 13.05 -6.74
CA THR A 98 -5.49 11.98 -7.59
C THR A 98 -4.72 10.93 -6.78
N PHE A 99 -4.73 9.69 -7.25
CA PHE A 99 -3.97 8.59 -6.65
C PHE A 99 -2.73 8.24 -7.48
N SER A 100 -1.70 7.69 -6.84
CA SER A 100 -0.47 7.24 -7.49
C SER A 100 -0.55 5.76 -7.88
N ALA A 101 0.37 5.26 -8.71
CA ALA A 101 0.46 3.82 -8.98
C ALA A 101 0.71 3.04 -7.68
N TRP A 102 1.50 3.60 -6.75
CA TRP A 102 1.74 3.04 -5.43
C TRP A 102 0.44 2.87 -4.65
N THR A 103 -0.41 3.91 -4.65
CA THR A 103 -1.72 3.86 -4.02
C THR A 103 -2.56 2.73 -4.60
N VAL A 104 -2.58 2.56 -5.93
CA VAL A 104 -3.34 1.46 -6.56
C VAL A 104 -2.86 0.11 -6.04
N VAL A 105 -1.56 -0.17 -6.14
CA VAL A 105 -1.01 -1.48 -5.73
C VAL A 105 -1.19 -1.72 -4.23
N HIS A 106 -1.02 -0.68 -3.41
CA HIS A 106 -1.23 -0.75 -1.97
C HIS A 106 -2.68 -1.12 -1.62
N GLU A 107 -3.68 -0.42 -2.18
CA GLU A 107 -5.10 -0.75 -1.93
C GLU A 107 -5.48 -2.13 -2.47
N PHE A 108 -4.92 -2.55 -3.60
CA PHE A 108 -5.14 -3.92 -4.10
C PHE A 108 -4.44 -4.96 -3.22
N GLY A 109 -3.31 -4.64 -2.58
CA GLY A 109 -2.70 -5.47 -1.54
C GLY A 109 -3.64 -5.68 -0.34
N HIS A 110 -4.30 -4.61 0.12
CA HIS A 110 -5.34 -4.73 1.14
C HIS A 110 -6.51 -5.59 0.70
N ALA A 111 -7.02 -5.39 -0.53
CA ALA A 111 -8.11 -6.22 -1.07
C ALA A 111 -7.71 -7.70 -1.16
N TRP A 112 -6.46 -8.00 -1.55
CA TRP A 112 -5.93 -9.36 -1.61
C TRP A 112 -5.91 -10.03 -0.23
N ASP A 113 -5.42 -9.34 0.80
CA ASP A 113 -5.47 -9.87 2.17
C ASP A 113 -6.90 -10.04 2.68
N ALA A 114 -7.77 -9.06 2.41
CA ALA A 114 -9.17 -9.09 2.81
C ALA A 114 -9.92 -10.29 2.22
N ASN A 115 -9.65 -10.65 0.97
CA ASN A 115 -10.23 -11.83 0.31
C ASN A 115 -9.77 -13.16 0.94
N HIS A 116 -8.65 -13.14 1.64
CA HIS A 116 -8.16 -14.26 2.45
C HIS A 116 -8.50 -14.09 3.93
N GLY A 117 -9.49 -13.25 4.27
CA GLY A 117 -9.92 -13.03 5.64
C GLY A 117 -8.85 -12.40 6.53
N TRP A 118 -7.99 -11.55 5.96
CA TRP A 118 -6.86 -10.89 6.63
C TRP A 118 -5.81 -11.88 7.18
N ARG A 119 -5.68 -13.04 6.53
CA ARG A 119 -4.74 -14.09 6.95
C ARG A 119 -3.34 -13.87 6.39
N LEU A 120 -3.17 -13.22 5.24
CA LEU A 120 -1.87 -13.02 4.61
C LEU A 120 -1.00 -12.09 5.46
N SER A 121 -1.57 -11.01 6.00
CA SER A 121 -0.84 -10.13 6.94
C SER A 121 -0.45 -10.83 8.24
N ARG A 122 -1.29 -11.73 8.76
CA ARG A 122 -0.93 -12.56 9.94
C ARG A 122 0.17 -13.56 9.63
N LEU A 123 0.14 -14.15 8.43
CA LEU A 123 1.20 -15.03 7.97
C LEU A 123 2.50 -14.27 7.79
N LEU A 124 2.47 -13.06 7.21
CA LEU A 124 3.65 -12.20 7.08
C LEU A 124 4.22 -11.81 8.45
N GLU A 125 3.35 -11.40 9.38
CA GLU A 125 3.72 -11.10 10.77
C GLU A 125 4.48 -12.30 11.37
N LYS A 126 3.93 -13.52 11.29
CA LYS A 126 4.60 -14.74 11.77
C LYS A 126 5.90 -15.05 11.02
N TYR A 127 5.89 -14.93 9.69
CA TYR A 127 7.03 -15.26 8.82
C TYR A 127 8.24 -14.37 9.11
N THR A 128 7.99 -13.08 9.33
CA THR A 128 9.03 -12.10 9.68
C THR A 128 9.46 -12.19 11.15
N GLY A 129 8.77 -12.97 11.98
CA GLY A 129 8.98 -13.04 13.44
C GLY A 129 8.39 -11.86 14.21
N GLY A 130 7.50 -11.10 13.58
CA GLY A 130 6.73 -10.04 14.22
C GLY A 130 5.57 -10.57 15.05
N PHE A 131 4.95 -9.68 15.83
CA PHE A 131 3.75 -9.96 16.60
C PHE A 131 3.02 -8.66 16.98
N THR A 132 1.74 -8.75 17.34
CA THR A 132 0.93 -7.61 17.76
C THR A 132 0.58 -7.74 19.24
N SER A 133 0.93 -6.74 20.05
CA SER A 133 0.66 -6.72 21.49
C SER A 133 0.41 -5.30 22.01
N PRO A 134 -0.86 -4.87 22.10
CA PRO A 134 -1.22 -3.58 22.71
C PRO A 134 -0.72 -3.40 24.17
N PRO A 135 -0.78 -4.43 25.05
CA PRO A 135 -0.25 -4.29 26.41
C PRO A 135 1.26 -4.00 26.46
N LEU A 136 2.06 -4.70 25.63
CA LEU A 136 3.50 -4.47 25.57
C LEU A 136 3.82 -3.11 24.94
N SER A 137 3.04 -2.68 23.95
CA SER A 137 3.13 -1.34 23.36
C SER A 137 2.90 -0.25 24.41
N LEU A 138 1.84 -0.39 25.23
CA LEU A 138 1.55 0.54 26.31
C LEU A 138 2.67 0.59 27.35
N LEU A 139 3.18 -0.57 27.78
CA LEU A 139 4.32 -0.63 28.71
C LEU A 139 5.56 0.08 28.14
N LYS A 140 5.88 -0.15 26.86
CA LYS A 140 7.00 0.50 26.17
C LYS A 140 6.85 2.02 26.13
N ARG A 141 5.62 2.52 25.92
CA ARG A 141 5.29 3.96 25.97
C ARG A 141 5.46 4.53 27.39
N LEU A 142 4.95 3.84 28.41
CA LEU A 142 5.09 4.26 29.82
C LEU A 142 6.55 4.33 30.28
N LEU A 143 7.39 3.40 29.83
CA LEU A 143 8.82 3.36 30.13
C LEU A 143 9.67 4.31 29.27
N ARG A 144 9.06 5.15 28.42
CA ARG A 144 9.75 6.08 27.50
C ARG A 144 10.73 5.41 26.53
N LEU A 145 10.53 4.11 26.26
CA LEU A 145 11.31 3.34 25.28
C LEU A 145 10.72 3.44 23.85
N SER A 146 9.61 4.16 23.72
CA SER A 146 8.91 4.42 22.48
C SER A 146 9.29 5.77 21.87
N ASP A 147 9.31 5.83 20.55
CA ASP A 147 9.35 7.05 19.74
C ASP A 147 7.92 7.53 19.40
N SER A 148 7.01 7.45 20.37
CA SER A 148 5.67 8.02 20.30
C SER A 148 5.31 8.65 21.64
N GLY A 149 4.27 9.48 21.67
CA GLY A 149 3.71 9.99 22.91
C GLY A 149 3.05 8.87 23.73
N VAL A 150 2.85 9.10 25.03
CA VAL A 150 2.29 8.07 25.92
C VAL A 150 0.85 7.72 25.53
N PHE A 151 0.05 8.75 25.20
CA PHE A 151 -1.37 8.60 24.90
C PHE A 151 -1.78 9.13 23.51
N ASN A 152 -0.87 9.80 22.79
CA ASN A 152 -1.18 10.47 21.54
C ASN A 152 -0.05 10.32 20.50
N SER A 153 -0.41 10.42 19.22
CA SER A 153 0.55 10.59 18.14
C SER A 153 1.25 11.96 18.27
N GLU A 154 2.58 11.99 18.18
CA GLU A 154 3.37 13.22 18.25
C GLU A 154 4.08 13.49 16.93
N LYS A 155 3.65 14.50 16.17
CA LYS A 155 4.28 14.87 14.87
C LYS A 155 5.65 15.56 15.00
N LYS A 156 6.38 15.34 16.08
CA LYS A 156 7.71 15.91 16.31
C LYS A 156 8.77 15.02 15.65
N PRO A 157 9.87 15.57 15.13
CA PRO A 157 10.99 14.76 14.63
C PRO A 157 11.44 13.72 15.67
N GLY A 158 11.66 12.49 15.24
CA GLY A 158 12.01 11.37 16.11
C GLY A 158 10.84 10.81 16.95
N ARG A 159 9.59 11.23 16.69
CA ARG A 159 8.39 10.77 17.42
C ARG A 159 7.28 10.20 16.51
N TYR A 160 7.67 9.72 15.32
CA TYR A 160 6.75 9.29 14.27
C TYR A 160 6.20 7.85 14.39
N GLY A 161 6.37 7.17 15.54
CA GLY A 161 5.92 5.79 15.71
C GLY A 161 6.65 4.82 14.77
N ARG A 162 7.93 5.09 14.52
CA ARG A 162 8.76 4.32 13.59
C ARG A 162 9.19 3.01 14.22
N ARG A 163 9.46 2.98 15.53
CA ARG A 163 9.93 1.77 16.23
C ARG A 163 8.83 0.73 16.43
N ALA A 164 9.23 -0.54 16.45
CA ALA A 164 8.37 -1.68 16.72
C ALA A 164 7.53 -1.48 18.01
N GLY A 165 6.23 -1.71 17.92
CA GLY A 165 5.27 -1.54 19.01
C GLY A 165 4.94 -0.09 19.35
N CYS A 166 5.35 0.90 18.55
CA CYS A 166 5.06 2.33 18.83
C CYS A 166 3.86 2.87 18.04
N ASN A 167 3.29 2.06 17.13
CA ASN A 167 2.06 2.37 16.39
C ASN A 167 0.78 2.12 17.21
N GLN A 168 -0.36 2.59 16.71
CA GLN A 168 -1.67 2.52 17.36
C GLN A 168 -2.13 1.07 17.60
N ALA A 169 -1.72 0.14 16.74
CA ALA A 169 -2.09 -1.26 16.85
C ALA A 169 -1.20 -2.07 17.82
N GLY A 170 -0.08 -1.52 18.28
CA GLY A 170 0.91 -2.24 19.07
C GLY A 170 1.63 -3.34 18.27
N TYR A 171 1.85 -3.10 16.98
CA TYR A 171 2.51 -4.02 16.05
C TYR A 171 4.03 -3.95 16.20
N PHE A 172 4.64 -5.04 16.65
CA PHE A 172 6.08 -5.27 16.72
C PHE A 172 6.51 -6.02 15.47
N TYR A 173 6.85 -5.28 14.42
CA TYR A 173 7.40 -5.88 13.21
C TYR A 173 8.73 -6.59 13.53
N GLY A 174 8.92 -7.81 13.02
CA GLY A 174 10.10 -8.63 13.31
C GLY A 174 11.32 -8.21 12.50
N ASP A 175 11.30 -8.53 11.20
CA ASP A 175 12.30 -8.07 10.23
C ASP A 175 12.04 -6.59 9.82
N ARG A 176 12.83 -6.05 8.89
CA ARG A 176 12.81 -4.66 8.42
C ARG A 176 11.68 -4.36 7.41
N PRO A 177 10.68 -3.51 7.74
CA PRO A 177 9.63 -3.11 6.81
C PRO A 177 10.06 -1.96 5.90
N SER A 178 9.29 -1.68 4.85
CA SER A 178 9.52 -0.52 3.96
C SER A 178 9.24 0.85 4.59
N GLY A 179 8.77 0.84 5.84
CA GLY A 179 8.47 2.01 6.65
C GLY A 179 7.54 1.65 7.79
N SER A 180 7.32 2.61 8.68
CA SER A 180 6.31 2.56 9.73
C SER A 180 5.87 4.00 10.01
N ASN A 181 4.70 4.16 10.60
CA ASN A 181 4.22 5.38 11.23
C ASN A 181 3.21 4.99 12.33
N TRP A 182 2.50 5.95 12.92
CA TRP A 182 1.53 5.65 13.97
C TRP A 182 0.36 4.76 13.52
N ASN A 183 -0.02 4.78 12.24
CA ASN A 183 -1.11 3.97 11.72
C ASN A 183 -0.63 2.59 11.25
N PHE A 184 0.68 2.38 11.18
CA PHE A 184 1.28 1.16 10.69
C PHE A 184 0.89 -0.04 11.55
N ASN A 185 0.44 -1.09 10.90
CA ASN A 185 0.01 -2.33 11.52
C ASN A 185 0.35 -3.48 10.55
N ARG A 186 0.07 -4.73 10.92
CA ARG A 186 0.39 -5.88 10.05
C ARG A 186 -0.29 -5.85 8.68
N VAL A 187 -1.48 -5.25 8.57
CA VAL A 187 -2.26 -5.15 7.33
C VAL A 187 -1.58 -4.14 6.39
N GLU A 188 -1.23 -2.95 6.92
CA GLU A 188 -0.40 -1.97 6.22
C GLU A 188 0.95 -2.56 5.79
N ASP A 189 1.60 -3.33 6.66
CA ASP A 189 2.88 -3.97 6.37
C ASP A 189 2.78 -4.93 5.18
N PHE A 190 1.70 -5.70 5.08
CA PHE A 190 1.46 -6.57 3.94
C PHE A 190 1.26 -5.78 2.65
N ALA A 191 0.36 -4.79 2.64
CA ALA A 191 0.10 -3.96 1.45
C ALA A 191 1.35 -3.22 0.97
N GLU A 192 2.13 -2.65 1.89
CA GLU A 192 3.41 -1.98 1.59
C GLU A 192 4.48 -2.97 1.10
N SER A 193 4.48 -4.22 1.59
CA SER A 193 5.38 -5.26 1.11
C SER A 193 5.06 -5.69 -0.33
N VAL A 194 3.77 -5.81 -0.66
CA VAL A 194 3.31 -6.07 -2.04
C VAL A 194 3.69 -4.93 -2.97
N ALA A 195 3.45 -3.67 -2.56
CA ALA A 195 3.82 -2.49 -3.34
C ALA A 195 5.34 -2.41 -3.59
N MET A 196 6.16 -2.66 -2.57
CA MET A 196 7.62 -2.77 -2.74
C MET A 196 8.00 -3.89 -3.70
N TYR A 197 7.40 -5.08 -3.59
CA TYR A 197 7.76 -6.24 -4.44
C TYR A 197 7.47 -6.00 -5.92
N ILE A 198 6.37 -5.30 -6.23
CA ILE A 198 5.98 -4.96 -7.60
C ILE A 198 6.80 -3.77 -8.11
N GLY A 199 7.17 -2.81 -7.25
CA GLY A 199 7.89 -1.61 -7.66
C GLY A 199 9.41 -1.73 -7.72
N TRP A 200 10.04 -2.51 -6.85
CA TRP A 200 11.50 -2.49 -6.69
C TRP A 200 12.25 -2.90 -7.96
N GLU A 201 13.15 -2.04 -8.43
CA GLU A 201 14.07 -2.27 -9.57
C GLU A 201 13.40 -2.71 -10.89
N ARG A 202 12.14 -2.32 -11.15
CA ARG A 202 11.42 -2.72 -12.37
C ARG A 202 11.33 -1.65 -13.46
N GLY A 203 11.98 -0.50 -13.28
CA GLY A 203 11.93 0.63 -14.22
C GLY A 203 10.52 1.13 -14.58
N ASN A 204 9.56 1.10 -13.64
CA ASN A 204 8.18 1.53 -13.85
C ASN A 204 7.78 2.67 -12.88
N ASP A 205 6.55 3.17 -12.99
CA ASP A 205 6.02 4.27 -12.16
C ASP A 205 6.06 4.00 -10.64
N LEU A 206 6.14 2.73 -10.22
CA LEU A 206 6.28 2.33 -8.82
C LEU A 206 7.75 2.35 -8.37
N SER A 207 8.69 2.13 -9.28
CA SER A 207 10.13 2.05 -8.99
C SER A 207 10.61 3.31 -8.28
N ASP A 208 10.28 4.49 -8.81
CA ASP A 208 10.70 5.76 -8.19
C ASP A 208 10.17 5.90 -6.77
N HIS A 209 8.92 5.50 -6.53
CA HIS A 209 8.32 5.54 -5.20
C HIS A 209 9.01 4.54 -4.27
N ALA A 210 9.28 3.31 -4.74
CA ALA A 210 10.00 2.29 -3.99
C ALA A 210 11.41 2.78 -3.58
N HIS A 211 12.17 3.33 -4.52
CA HIS A 211 13.50 3.88 -4.26
C HIS A 211 13.44 5.05 -3.27
N LYS A 212 12.53 6.02 -3.47
CA LYS A 212 12.35 7.16 -2.57
C LYS A 212 12.03 6.74 -1.13
N ARG A 213 11.28 5.65 -0.93
CA ARG A 213 11.02 5.12 0.42
C ARG A 213 12.28 4.64 1.12
N ILE A 214 13.28 4.16 0.38
CA ILE A 214 14.57 3.73 0.92
C ILE A 214 15.50 4.93 1.10
N THR A 215 15.67 5.73 0.03
CA THR A 215 16.64 6.83 0.01
C THR A 215 16.31 7.94 0.98
N ARG A 216 15.03 8.12 1.38
CA ARG A 216 14.70 9.08 2.45
C ARG A 216 15.42 8.79 3.77
N TYR A 217 15.81 7.55 4.05
CA TYR A 217 16.58 7.21 5.26
C TYR A 217 18.09 7.47 5.11
N GLN A 218 18.52 7.90 3.93
CA GLN A 218 19.86 8.44 3.68
C GLN A 218 19.89 9.96 3.84
N LEU A 219 18.74 10.62 3.99
CA LEU A 219 18.67 12.05 4.30
C LEU A 219 19.28 12.31 5.67
N GLN A 220 19.87 13.49 5.84
CA GLN A 220 20.31 13.95 7.16
C GLN A 220 19.10 14.16 8.07
N ASN A 221 19.28 13.97 9.38
CA ASN A 221 18.26 14.30 10.36
C ASN A 221 17.78 15.74 10.19
N LEU A 222 16.48 15.97 10.37
CA LEU A 222 15.79 17.26 10.26
C LEU A 222 15.70 17.86 8.85
N VAL A 223 16.10 17.12 7.81
CA VAL A 223 15.81 17.48 6.43
C VAL A 223 14.36 17.09 6.10
N GLU A 224 13.65 17.93 5.36
CA GLU A 224 12.32 17.58 4.84
C GLU A 224 12.44 16.54 3.73
N ASP A 225 11.71 15.44 3.86
CA ASP A 225 11.58 14.46 2.79
C ASP A 225 10.72 15.03 1.65
N PRO A 226 11.23 15.09 0.41
CA PRO A 226 10.52 15.67 -0.72
C PRO A 226 9.29 14.86 -1.17
N LEU A 227 9.15 13.60 -0.75
CA LEU A 227 8.01 12.76 -1.15
C LEU A 227 6.83 12.88 -0.17
N PHE A 228 7.10 12.78 1.13
CA PHE A 228 6.04 12.80 2.14
C PHE A 228 5.88 14.15 2.84
N HIS A 229 6.76 15.13 2.56
CA HIS A 229 6.76 16.45 3.21
C HIS A 229 6.79 16.35 4.74
N VAL A 230 7.65 15.45 5.23
CA VAL A 230 7.85 15.17 6.65
C VAL A 230 9.28 15.56 7.03
N ILE A 231 9.45 16.15 8.21
CA ILE A 231 10.76 16.38 8.81
C ILE A 231 10.93 15.37 9.95
N ASP A 232 11.99 14.56 9.91
CA ASP A 232 12.20 13.47 10.87
C ASP A 232 13.70 13.19 11.12
N ASN A 233 13.98 12.26 12.03
CA ASN A 233 15.32 11.76 12.31
C ASN A 233 15.68 10.59 11.39
N TRP A 234 15.77 10.86 10.10
CA TRP A 234 15.93 9.86 9.03
C TRP A 234 17.08 8.87 9.26
N THR A 235 18.28 9.37 9.57
CA THR A 235 19.46 8.51 9.74
C THR A 235 19.34 7.59 10.96
N ASP A 236 18.67 8.05 12.02
CA ASP A 236 18.47 7.27 13.26
C ASP A 236 17.61 6.03 13.00
N TYR A 237 16.79 6.07 11.96
CA TYR A 237 15.84 5.04 11.62
C TYR A 237 16.28 4.11 10.49
N ALA A 238 17.34 4.44 9.75
CA ALA A 238 17.79 3.65 8.60
C ALA A 238 17.97 2.15 8.95
N SER A 239 18.60 1.87 10.09
CA SER A 239 18.86 0.52 10.59
C SER A 239 17.59 -0.29 10.91
N CYS A 240 16.45 0.38 11.12
CA CYS A 240 15.17 -0.25 11.42
C CYS A 240 14.45 -0.78 10.16
N PHE A 241 14.74 -0.22 9.00
CA PHE A 241 13.91 -0.38 7.80
C PHE A 241 14.62 -1.06 6.63
N TYR A 242 15.96 -1.04 6.57
CA TYR A 242 16.67 -1.66 5.44
C TYR A 242 17.94 -2.41 5.86
N PRO A 243 18.29 -3.49 5.13
CA PRO A 243 19.59 -4.13 5.27
C PRO A 243 20.71 -3.19 4.81
N GLU A 244 21.96 -3.56 5.08
CA GLU A 244 23.12 -2.84 4.57
C GLU A 244 23.01 -2.66 3.04
N ASN A 245 23.26 -1.44 2.56
CA ASN A 245 23.11 -0.99 1.17
C ASN A 245 21.67 -0.80 0.65
N GLY A 246 20.63 -0.98 1.48
CA GLY A 246 19.26 -0.63 1.08
C GLY A 246 18.57 -1.65 0.18
N ASP A 247 19.15 -2.83 -0.05
CA ASP A 247 18.57 -3.84 -0.93
C ASP A 247 17.35 -4.53 -0.30
N TYR A 248 16.14 -4.10 -0.70
CA TYR A 248 14.90 -4.64 -0.16
C TYR A 248 14.68 -6.12 -0.50
N THR A 249 15.34 -6.65 -1.54
CA THR A 249 15.20 -8.06 -1.95
C THR A 249 15.74 -9.04 -0.90
N LYS A 250 16.57 -8.56 0.02
CA LYS A 250 17.14 -9.35 1.12
C LYS A 250 16.25 -9.45 2.35
N THR A 251 15.09 -8.80 2.34
CA THR A 251 14.16 -8.84 3.47
C THR A 251 13.30 -10.10 3.45
N LYS A 252 12.87 -10.56 4.62
CA LYS A 252 11.88 -11.64 4.75
C LYS A 252 10.53 -11.26 4.16
N ARG A 253 10.22 -9.96 4.04
CA ARG A 253 9.01 -9.45 3.38
C ARG A 253 9.04 -9.70 1.89
N TRP A 254 10.17 -9.42 1.25
CA TRP A 254 10.38 -9.77 -0.14
C TRP A 254 10.20 -11.27 -0.36
N GLN A 255 10.91 -12.07 0.46
CA GLN A 255 10.83 -13.52 0.37
C GLN A 255 9.41 -14.05 0.62
N PHE A 256 8.67 -13.46 1.56
CA PHE A 256 7.29 -13.83 1.83
C PHE A 256 6.38 -13.61 0.60
N VAL A 257 6.46 -12.43 -0.03
CA VAL A 257 5.64 -12.13 -1.23
C VAL A 257 6.06 -13.05 -2.39
N ASP A 258 7.36 -13.29 -2.57
CA ASP A 258 7.87 -14.24 -3.55
C ASP A 258 7.33 -15.65 -3.33
N ASP A 259 7.45 -16.18 -2.11
CA ASP A 259 7.01 -17.51 -1.77
C ASP A 259 5.49 -17.65 -1.87
N LEU A 260 4.74 -16.58 -1.59
CA LEU A 260 3.29 -16.52 -1.74
C LEU A 260 2.88 -16.62 -3.22
N LEU A 261 3.49 -15.81 -4.09
CA LEU A 261 3.18 -15.78 -5.52
C LEU A 261 3.60 -17.07 -6.23
N ASN A 262 4.70 -17.68 -5.80
CA ASN A 262 5.20 -18.95 -6.34
C ASN A 262 4.57 -20.19 -5.69
N GLY A 263 3.53 -20.03 -4.85
CA GLY A 263 2.80 -21.14 -4.24
C GLY A 263 3.62 -21.98 -3.25
N LYS A 264 4.75 -21.46 -2.76
CA LYS A 264 5.61 -22.11 -1.75
C LYS A 264 5.04 -21.94 -0.34
N LEU A 265 4.20 -20.93 -0.11
CA LEU A 265 3.45 -20.75 1.14
C LEU A 265 2.08 -21.38 1.08
N LYS A 266 1.79 -22.26 2.05
CA LYS A 266 0.45 -22.80 2.26
C LYS A 266 -0.38 -21.78 3.06
N ILE A 267 -1.44 -21.27 2.45
CA ILE A 267 -2.43 -20.46 3.15
C ILE A 267 -3.38 -21.43 3.87
N PRO A 268 -3.49 -21.40 5.20
CA PRO A 268 -4.45 -22.24 5.92
C PRO A 268 -5.88 -21.92 5.46
N GLY A 269 -6.67 -22.98 5.22
CA GLY A 269 -8.11 -22.90 4.91
C GLY A 269 -8.95 -22.35 6.06
#